data_AF-A0A2K3LTF5-F1
#
_entry.id   AF-A0A2K3LTF5-F1
#
_cell.length_a   1.000
_cell.length_b   1.000
_cell.length_c   1.000
_cell.angle_alpha   90.00
_cell.angle_beta   90.00
_cell.angle_gamma   90.00
#
_symmetry.space_group_name_H-M   'P 1'
#
loop_
_entity.id
_entity.type
_entity.pdbx_description
1 polymer ?
#
loop_
_entity_poly.entity_id
_entity_poly.type
_entity_poly.pdbx_seq_one_letter_code
_entity_poly.pdbx_strand_id
1 'polypeptide(L)'
;MAAVDNRTVHAFRSTSDVKHFYKSSPKPPLPFDNYSSSSSDEEDEIETENFNNNLIMKSKQTTEKELKQPSIFVTRDDDGTSDQWIPRNASLVRLTGKHPFNSEPPLQKLMQHGFITPVPLHYVRNHGPVPKAQWDNWTVEVTGLVKSPAQFTMAQLINDFPSREFPVTLVCAGNRRKEQNMIKQSIGFNWGASAVSTSVWRGVPLRTVLKRCGIYNRKSGALYVCFEGAEELPGGGGSKYGTSIMREVALDPSRDIILAYMQNGDVLSPDHGFPVRIIIPGFIGGRMVKWLKRIIVTPQQSDSYYHYNDNRVLPSHVDAELASAEAWWYKAEYIINELNINSVITSPSHDEILPINSYTTQTPYLLKGYAYSGEF
;
A
#
# COMPACT_ATOMS: atom_id res chain seq x y z
N MET A 1 3.99 52.09 -9.20
CA MET A 1 4.69 51.42 -10.33
C MET A 1 5.84 50.64 -9.70
N ALA A 2 5.93 49.31 -9.72
CA ALA A 2 5.51 48.33 -10.70
C ALA A 2 4.76 47.15 -10.06
N ALA A 3 3.93 46.51 -10.87
CA ALA A 3 3.03 45.41 -10.53
C ALA A 3 3.78 44.12 -10.21
N VAL A 4 3.31 43.40 -9.19
CA VAL A 4 3.73 42.03 -8.86
C VAL A 4 3.03 41.11 -9.87
N ASP A 5 3.86 40.46 -10.70
CA ASP A 5 3.47 39.50 -11.73
C ASP A 5 2.83 38.26 -11.05
N ASN A 6 1.51 38.17 -11.17
CA ASN A 6 0.68 37.08 -10.66
C ASN A 6 0.86 35.87 -11.60
N ARG A 7 2.01 35.20 -11.53
CA ARG A 7 2.23 33.95 -12.26
C ARG A 7 1.48 32.82 -11.59
N THR A 8 0.30 32.56 -12.12
CA THR A 8 -0.47 31.33 -12.03
C THR A 8 0.46 30.12 -12.07
N VAL A 9 0.77 29.54 -10.92
CA VAL A 9 1.42 28.23 -10.86
C VAL A 9 0.40 27.24 -11.39
N HIS A 10 0.70 26.61 -12.53
CA HIS A 10 -0.15 25.58 -13.13
C HIS A 10 -0.49 24.53 -12.06
N ALA A 11 -1.73 24.59 -11.57
CA ALA A 11 -2.31 23.56 -10.73
C ALA A 11 -2.15 22.21 -11.45
N PHE A 12 -1.85 21.17 -10.66
CA PHE A 12 -1.84 19.79 -11.11
C PHE A 12 -3.06 19.56 -12.00
N ARG A 13 -2.82 19.19 -13.26
CA ARG A 13 -3.88 18.92 -14.23
C ARG A 13 -4.88 17.98 -13.57
N SER A 14 -6.13 18.42 -13.52
CA SER A 14 -7.24 17.69 -12.93
C SER A 14 -7.29 16.25 -13.45
N THR A 15 -7.81 15.32 -12.66
CA THR A 15 -8.08 13.92 -13.05
C THR A 15 -8.87 13.81 -14.38
N SER A 16 -9.54 14.88 -14.81
CA SER A 16 -10.13 15.04 -16.16
C SER A 16 -9.12 14.84 -17.30
N ASP A 17 -7.87 15.27 -17.15
CA ASP A 17 -6.88 15.18 -18.22
C ASP A 17 -6.36 13.74 -18.32
N VAL A 18 -6.29 13.01 -17.19
CA VAL A 18 -5.96 11.58 -17.19
C VAL A 18 -7.05 10.76 -17.90
N LYS A 19 -8.32 11.16 -17.76
CA LYS A 19 -9.46 10.54 -18.46
C LYS A 19 -9.41 10.70 -19.99
N HIS A 20 -8.65 11.67 -20.52
CA HIS A 20 -8.49 11.85 -21.96
C HIS A 20 -7.46 10.92 -22.62
N PHE A 21 -6.65 10.18 -21.85
CA PHE A 21 -5.57 9.34 -22.41
C PHE A 21 -6.00 7.90 -22.72
N TYR A 22 -7.25 7.51 -22.46
CA TYR A 22 -7.81 6.23 -22.90
C TYR A 22 -8.17 6.27 -24.40
N LYS A 23 -7.17 6.36 -25.29
CA LYS A 23 -7.40 6.18 -26.74
C LYS A 23 -7.84 4.76 -27.10
N SER A 24 -7.63 3.81 -26.20
CA SER A 24 -8.20 2.46 -26.21
C SER A 24 -8.71 2.15 -24.80
N SER A 25 -9.91 1.59 -24.68
CA SER A 25 -10.40 1.07 -23.41
C SER A 25 -9.39 0.06 -22.86
N PRO A 26 -8.91 0.21 -21.61
CA PRO A 26 -8.02 -0.78 -21.00
C PRO A 26 -8.66 -2.15 -21.12
N LYS A 27 -7.84 -3.20 -21.33
CA LYS A 27 -8.38 -4.57 -21.34
C LYS A 27 -9.20 -4.78 -20.07
N PRO A 28 -10.40 -5.39 -20.18
CA PRO A 28 -11.23 -5.63 -19.02
C PRO A 28 -10.43 -6.43 -17.97
N PRO A 29 -10.70 -6.22 -16.68
CA PRO A 29 -10.15 -7.09 -15.65
C PRO A 29 -10.46 -8.54 -16.01
N LEU A 30 -9.51 -9.44 -15.76
CA LEU A 30 -9.82 -10.86 -15.74
C LEU A 30 -10.87 -11.09 -14.66
N PRO A 31 -11.93 -11.88 -14.94
CA PRO A 31 -12.82 -12.34 -13.89
C PRO A 31 -12.00 -13.06 -12.81
N PHE A 32 -12.57 -13.12 -11.61
CA PHE A 32 -12.10 -14.10 -10.65
C PHE A 32 -12.42 -15.47 -11.29
N ASP A 33 -11.46 -16.40 -11.26
CA ASP A 33 -11.67 -17.83 -11.52
C ASP A 33 -11.39 -18.46 -12.91
N ASN A 34 -10.60 -19.54 -12.82
CA ASN A 34 -10.82 -20.84 -13.45
C ASN A 34 -9.74 -21.81 -12.93
N TYR A 35 -9.86 -22.21 -11.67
CA TYR A 35 -9.20 -23.41 -11.16
C TYR A 35 -10.26 -24.51 -11.06
N SER A 36 -10.11 -25.55 -11.89
CA SER A 36 -11.00 -26.72 -11.89
C SER A 36 -11.13 -27.30 -10.48
N SER A 37 -12.30 -27.16 -9.85
CA SER A 37 -12.67 -27.88 -8.63
C SER A 37 -14.18 -28.15 -8.57
N SER A 38 -14.57 -29.09 -7.71
CA SER A 38 -15.88 -29.76 -7.67
C SER A 38 -17.07 -28.84 -7.34
N SER A 39 -18.30 -29.30 -7.61
CA SER A 39 -19.52 -28.46 -7.59
C SER A 39 -19.92 -27.83 -6.24
N SER A 40 -19.21 -28.08 -5.14
CA SER A 40 -19.37 -27.34 -3.89
C SER A 40 -18.61 -26.01 -3.88
N ASP A 41 -17.52 -25.92 -4.65
CA ASP A 41 -16.62 -24.77 -4.64
C ASP A 41 -17.11 -23.67 -5.59
N GLU A 42 -17.93 -24.02 -6.59
CA GLU A 42 -18.51 -23.07 -7.54
C GLU A 42 -19.48 -22.08 -6.86
N GLU A 43 -20.25 -22.50 -5.85
CA GLU A 43 -21.16 -21.60 -5.12
C GLU A 43 -20.39 -20.57 -4.27
N ASP A 44 -19.34 -21.00 -3.57
CA ASP A 44 -18.46 -20.13 -2.76
C ASP A 44 -17.65 -19.14 -3.62
N GLU A 45 -17.20 -19.58 -4.81
CA GLU A 45 -16.54 -18.72 -5.82
C GLU A 45 -17.51 -17.64 -6.33
N ILE A 46 -18.74 -18.01 -6.69
CA ILE A 46 -19.77 -17.07 -7.15
C ILE A 46 -20.14 -16.06 -6.05
N GLU A 47 -20.25 -16.48 -4.79
CA GLU A 47 -20.50 -15.57 -3.67
C GLU A 47 -19.34 -14.59 -3.46
N THR A 48 -18.10 -15.06 -3.55
CA THR A 48 -16.89 -14.24 -3.43
C THR A 48 -16.79 -13.23 -4.57
N GLU A 49 -17.03 -13.67 -5.81
CA GLU A 49 -17.02 -12.79 -6.98
C GLU A 49 -18.13 -11.74 -6.89
N ASN A 50 -19.34 -12.12 -6.48
CA ASN A 50 -20.44 -11.18 -6.23
C ASN A 50 -20.11 -10.18 -5.12
N PHE A 51 -19.49 -10.62 -4.03
CA PHE A 51 -19.05 -9.74 -2.94
C PHE A 51 -18.00 -8.74 -3.42
N ASN A 52 -16.99 -9.20 -4.17
CA ASN A 52 -15.97 -8.34 -4.75
C ASN A 52 -16.55 -7.35 -5.75
N ASN A 53 -17.42 -7.79 -6.66
CA ASN A 53 -18.12 -6.92 -7.61
C ASN A 53 -18.96 -5.85 -6.91
N ASN A 54 -19.66 -6.21 -5.82
CA ASN A 54 -20.37 -5.26 -4.99
C ASN A 54 -19.45 -4.24 -4.32
N LEU A 55 -18.27 -4.66 -3.85
CA LEU A 55 -17.27 -3.76 -3.28
C LEU A 55 -16.63 -2.84 -4.31
N ILE A 56 -16.40 -3.33 -5.53
CA ILE A 56 -15.93 -2.52 -6.67
C ILE A 56 -16.97 -1.48 -7.05
N MET A 57 -18.25 -1.86 -7.09
CA MET A 57 -19.34 -0.90 -7.34
C MET A 57 -19.46 0.12 -6.22
N LYS A 58 -19.40 -0.32 -4.96
CA LYS A 58 -19.40 0.57 -3.79
C LYS A 58 -18.20 1.52 -3.81
N SER A 59 -16.98 1.05 -4.09
CA SER A 59 -15.81 1.92 -4.12
C SER A 59 -15.95 3.02 -5.17
N LYS A 60 -16.44 2.69 -6.37
CA LYS A 60 -16.75 3.67 -7.43
C LYS A 60 -17.80 4.70 -6.97
N GLN A 61 -18.86 4.26 -6.30
CA GLN A 61 -19.88 5.15 -5.72
C GLN A 61 -19.36 6.00 -4.55
N THR A 62 -18.47 5.43 -3.73
CA THR A 62 -17.84 6.14 -2.62
C THR A 62 -16.90 7.21 -3.16
N THR A 63 -16.12 6.94 -4.22
CA THR A 63 -15.31 7.94 -4.94
C THR A 63 -16.19 9.10 -5.44
N GLU A 64 -17.38 8.81 -5.98
CA GLU A 64 -18.36 9.84 -6.39
C GLU A 64 -18.91 10.67 -5.20
N LYS A 65 -19.09 10.05 -4.03
CA LYS A 65 -19.52 10.74 -2.79
C LYS A 65 -18.38 11.45 -2.06
N GLU A 66 -17.15 10.94 -2.11
CA GLU A 66 -15.93 11.49 -1.49
C GLU A 66 -15.40 12.70 -2.24
N LEU A 67 -15.74 12.86 -3.52
CA LEU A 67 -15.67 14.17 -4.20
C LEU A 67 -16.40 15.29 -3.42
N LYS A 68 -17.26 14.96 -2.44
CA LYS A 68 -17.90 15.93 -1.53
C LYS A 68 -17.17 16.14 -0.20
N GLN A 69 -16.15 15.35 0.16
CA GLN A 69 -15.18 15.67 1.22
C GLN A 69 -13.79 15.86 0.58
N PRO A 70 -13.56 17.01 -0.08
CA PRO A 70 -12.31 17.24 -0.80
C PRO A 70 -11.11 17.09 0.15
N SER A 71 -9.97 16.63 -0.38
CA SER A 71 -8.67 16.86 0.22
C SER A 71 -8.50 18.38 0.37
N ILE A 72 -8.92 18.92 1.51
CA ILE A 72 -8.77 20.34 1.82
C ILE A 72 -7.27 20.59 1.92
N PHE A 73 -6.76 21.55 1.14
CA PHE A 73 -5.38 22.01 1.24
C PHE A 73 -5.06 22.38 2.69
N VAL A 74 -4.23 21.58 3.36
CA VAL A 74 -3.50 22.03 4.55
C VAL A 74 -2.09 22.37 4.09
N THR A 75 -1.92 23.59 3.61
CA THR A 75 -0.61 24.09 3.16
C THR A 75 0.40 24.14 4.30
N ARG A 76 -0.04 24.44 5.53
CA ARG A 76 0.86 24.87 6.60
C ARG A 76 1.86 23.80 7.10
N ASP A 77 1.51 22.52 7.04
CA ASP A 77 2.33 21.49 7.70
C ASP A 77 3.46 20.96 6.81
N ASP A 78 3.30 21.05 5.49
CA ASP A 78 4.31 20.62 4.50
C ASP A 78 5.08 21.80 3.89
N ASP A 79 4.76 23.04 4.26
CA ASP A 79 5.47 24.24 3.83
C ASP A 79 6.99 24.13 4.08
N GLY A 80 7.76 24.29 3.01
CA GLY A 80 9.22 24.20 3.03
C GLY A 80 9.78 22.77 2.96
N THR A 81 8.93 21.76 2.74
CA THR A 81 9.36 20.37 2.49
C THR A 81 9.35 20.05 0.99
N SER A 82 9.99 18.95 0.60
CA SER A 82 9.93 18.39 -0.76
C SER A 82 8.51 18.03 -1.21
N ASP A 83 7.59 17.86 -0.27
CA ASP A 83 6.24 17.32 -0.47
C ASP A 83 5.16 18.42 -0.45
N GLN A 84 5.51 19.70 -0.32
CA GLN A 84 4.57 20.84 -0.25
C GLN A 84 3.59 20.95 -1.44
N TRP A 85 3.83 20.20 -2.51
CA TRP A 85 3.01 20.16 -3.72
C TRP A 85 1.86 19.13 -3.63
N ILE A 86 1.81 18.33 -2.56
CA ILE A 86 0.83 17.24 -2.40
C ILE A 86 -0.29 17.71 -1.44
N PRO A 87 -1.55 17.78 -1.90
CA PRO A 87 -2.67 18.06 -1.01
C PRO A 87 -2.98 16.83 -0.14
N ARG A 88 -3.06 17.02 1.18
CA ARG A 88 -3.33 15.97 2.16
C ARG A 88 -4.53 16.33 3.03
N ASN A 89 -5.25 15.32 3.51
CA ASN A 89 -6.44 15.54 4.31
C ASN A 89 -6.08 16.06 5.71
N ALA A 90 -6.64 17.22 6.08
CA ALA A 90 -6.40 17.91 7.34
C ALA A 90 -6.68 17.07 8.60
N SER A 91 -7.58 16.09 8.49
CA SER A 91 -7.96 15.27 9.64
C SER A 91 -6.99 14.15 9.95
N LEU A 92 -6.01 13.86 9.07
CA LEU A 92 -5.01 12.83 9.33
C LEU A 92 -4.15 13.20 10.54
N VAL A 93 -3.93 12.22 11.41
CA VAL A 93 -3.04 12.34 12.56
C VAL A 93 -1.61 12.14 12.07
N ARG A 94 -0.83 13.22 12.02
CA ARG A 94 0.59 13.17 11.63
C ARG A 94 1.43 12.60 12.78
N LEU A 95 2.23 11.58 12.48
CA LEU A 95 3.04 10.83 13.46
C LEU A 95 4.52 11.21 13.46
N THR A 96 4.93 11.97 12.46
CA THR A 96 6.26 12.58 12.34
C THR A 96 6.19 14.08 12.58
N GLY A 97 7.36 14.71 12.71
CA GLY A 97 7.48 16.16 12.51
C GLY A 97 7.19 16.55 11.06
N LYS A 98 7.94 17.50 10.50
CA LYS A 98 7.68 17.98 9.13
C LYS A 98 7.96 16.97 8.03
N HIS A 99 8.96 16.11 8.13
CA HIS A 99 9.32 15.21 7.04
C HIS A 99 10.13 14.02 7.56
N PRO A 100 9.96 12.79 7.03
CA PRO A 100 9.01 12.38 5.98
C PRO A 100 7.55 12.31 6.47
N PHE A 101 6.58 12.40 5.56
CA PHE A 101 5.15 12.32 5.91
C PHE A 101 4.75 10.90 6.32
N ASN A 102 4.29 10.76 7.55
CA ASN A 102 3.71 9.53 8.07
C ASN A 102 2.46 9.90 8.88
N SER A 103 1.33 9.30 8.53
CA SER A 103 0.05 9.65 9.13
C SER A 103 -0.94 8.49 9.11
N GLU A 104 -1.87 8.52 10.06
CA GLU A 104 -3.01 7.62 10.14
C GLU A 104 -4.32 8.41 10.24
N PRO A 105 -5.45 7.88 9.74
CA PRO A 105 -6.75 8.50 9.99
C PRO A 105 -7.12 8.42 11.47
N PRO A 106 -7.93 9.36 11.98
CA PRO A 106 -8.57 9.18 13.28
C PRO A 106 -9.42 7.90 13.27
N LEU A 107 -9.23 7.03 14.26
CA LEU A 107 -9.82 5.69 14.29
C LEU A 107 -11.35 5.70 14.11
N GLN A 108 -12.05 6.61 14.80
CA GLN A 108 -13.49 6.76 14.65
C GLN A 108 -13.89 7.13 13.22
N LYS A 109 -13.13 8.04 12.59
CA LYS A 109 -13.39 8.48 11.21
C LYS A 109 -13.14 7.35 10.21
N LEU A 110 -12.08 6.57 10.40
CA LEU A 110 -11.82 5.36 9.61
C LEU A 110 -13.03 4.42 9.65
N MET A 111 -13.55 4.13 10.84
CA MET A 111 -14.67 3.19 11.00
C MET A 111 -16.01 3.70 10.45
N GLN A 112 -16.23 5.03 10.40
CA GLN A 112 -17.44 5.62 9.81
C GLN A 112 -17.57 5.34 8.31
N HIS A 113 -16.47 5.16 7.59
CA HIS A 113 -16.48 4.85 6.16
C HIS A 113 -16.69 3.37 5.83
N GLY A 114 -16.65 2.50 6.84
CA GLY A 114 -16.90 1.07 6.68
C GLY A 114 -15.77 0.34 5.96
N PHE A 115 -16.13 -0.58 5.07
CA PHE A 115 -15.18 -1.56 4.52
C PHE A 115 -14.14 -0.96 3.58
N ILE A 116 -14.48 0.05 2.77
CA ILE A 116 -13.54 0.70 1.85
C ILE A 116 -13.15 2.06 2.42
N THR A 117 -11.86 2.22 2.69
CA THR A 117 -11.28 3.48 3.16
C THR A 117 -11.16 4.48 2.01
N PRO A 118 -11.63 5.73 2.21
CA PRO A 118 -11.38 6.85 1.31
C PRO A 118 -9.90 7.02 1.00
N VAL A 119 -9.54 7.31 -0.25
CA VAL A 119 -8.12 7.57 -0.60
C VAL A 119 -7.53 8.71 0.24
N PRO A 120 -8.22 9.85 0.48
CA PRO A 120 -7.70 10.90 1.34
C PRO A 120 -7.55 10.54 2.83
N LEU A 121 -8.16 9.43 3.29
CA LEU A 121 -8.02 8.93 4.66
C LEU A 121 -7.13 7.68 4.76
N HIS A 122 -6.69 7.13 3.63
CA HIS A 122 -5.83 5.96 3.64
C HIS A 122 -4.50 6.34 4.31
N TYR A 123 -4.07 5.54 5.29
CA TYR A 123 -2.85 5.84 6.04
C TYR A 123 -1.65 5.98 5.08
N VAL A 124 -0.73 6.90 5.40
CA VAL A 124 0.46 7.14 4.59
C VAL A 124 1.70 6.82 5.40
N ARG A 125 2.57 5.98 4.84
CA ARG A 125 3.92 5.72 5.35
C ARG A 125 4.92 6.01 4.23
N ASN A 126 5.73 7.06 4.40
CA ASN A 126 6.84 7.40 3.52
C ASN A 126 8.16 7.36 4.29
N HIS A 127 9.20 6.77 3.69
CA HIS A 127 10.56 6.81 4.24
C HIS A 127 11.33 8.07 3.84
N GLY A 128 10.88 8.78 2.80
CA GLY A 128 11.48 10.01 2.32
C GLY A 128 10.53 10.83 1.44
N PRO A 129 11.09 11.71 0.58
CA PRO A 129 10.33 12.56 -0.32
C PRO A 129 9.49 11.75 -1.31
N VAL A 130 8.30 12.24 -1.64
CA VAL A 130 7.48 11.66 -2.69
C VAL A 130 8.02 12.05 -4.07
N PRO A 131 8.33 11.08 -4.96
CA PRO A 131 8.75 11.38 -6.32
C PRO A 131 7.69 12.15 -7.12
N LYS A 132 8.11 13.18 -7.85
CA LYS A 132 7.27 13.90 -8.83
C LYS A 132 7.18 13.11 -10.13
N ALA A 133 6.49 11.97 -10.09
CA ALA A 133 6.34 11.11 -11.25
C ALA A 133 5.40 11.71 -12.31
N GLN A 134 5.61 11.36 -13.58
CA GLN A 134 4.71 11.68 -14.68
C GLN A 134 4.34 10.38 -15.39
N TRP A 135 3.07 10.24 -15.79
CA TRP A 135 2.57 9.00 -16.39
C TRP A 135 3.34 8.62 -17.67
N ASP A 136 3.52 9.59 -18.57
CA ASP A 136 4.04 9.37 -19.92
C ASP A 136 5.53 8.99 -19.98
N ASN A 137 6.31 9.37 -18.97
CA ASN A 137 7.75 9.08 -18.92
C ASN A 137 8.09 7.95 -17.94
N TRP A 138 7.09 7.39 -17.24
CA TRP A 138 7.35 6.34 -16.27
C TRP A 138 7.49 4.98 -16.94
N THR A 139 8.54 4.28 -16.56
CA THR A 139 8.82 2.90 -16.98
C THR A 139 9.10 2.00 -15.79
N VAL A 140 8.71 0.73 -15.91
CA VAL A 140 9.09 -0.35 -14.99
C VAL A 140 10.02 -1.30 -15.73
N GLU A 141 11.25 -1.44 -15.24
CA GLU A 141 12.23 -2.40 -15.74
C GLU A 141 11.99 -3.79 -15.13
N VAL A 142 12.07 -4.83 -15.95
CA VAL A 142 12.14 -6.23 -15.53
C VAL A 142 13.45 -6.82 -16.02
N THR A 143 14.31 -7.27 -15.10
CA THR A 143 15.70 -7.66 -15.39
C THR A 143 16.20 -8.80 -14.49
N GLY A 144 17.49 -9.13 -14.58
CA GLY A 144 18.13 -10.21 -13.85
C GLY A 144 17.94 -11.57 -14.55
N LEU A 145 17.53 -12.57 -13.78
CA LEU A 145 17.34 -13.95 -14.23
C LEU A 145 16.03 -14.14 -15.03
N VAL A 146 15.96 -13.47 -16.17
CA VAL A 146 14.89 -13.54 -17.17
C VAL A 146 15.48 -13.73 -18.57
N LYS A 147 14.75 -14.37 -19.49
CA LYS A 147 15.22 -14.59 -20.88
C LYS A 147 15.22 -13.30 -21.71
N SER A 148 14.26 -12.43 -21.47
CA SER A 148 14.06 -11.20 -22.25
C SER A 148 13.81 -10.04 -21.29
N PRO A 149 14.89 -9.42 -20.76
CA PRO A 149 14.77 -8.18 -20.00
C PRO A 149 14.02 -7.12 -20.81
N ALA A 150 13.18 -6.34 -20.14
CA ALA A 150 12.32 -5.36 -20.80
C ALA A 150 12.06 -4.16 -19.89
N GLN A 151 11.74 -3.02 -20.50
CA GLN A 151 11.16 -1.87 -19.82
C GLN A 151 9.76 -1.64 -20.36
N PHE A 152 8.77 -1.59 -19.47
CA PHE A 152 7.38 -1.34 -19.82
C PHE A 152 7.00 0.09 -19.46
N THR A 153 6.50 0.84 -20.42
CA THR A 153 5.83 2.13 -20.14
C THR A 153 4.49 1.88 -19.45
N MET A 154 3.94 2.90 -18.80
CA MET A 154 2.58 2.81 -18.26
C MET A 154 1.54 2.44 -19.32
N ALA A 155 1.68 2.99 -20.54
CA ALA A 155 0.81 2.66 -21.66
C ALA A 155 0.90 1.17 -22.06
N GLN A 156 2.10 0.58 -22.06
CA GLN A 156 2.27 -0.85 -22.34
C GLN A 156 1.70 -1.71 -21.21
N LEU A 157 1.92 -1.33 -19.94
CA LEU A 157 1.37 -2.06 -18.80
C LEU A 157 -0.17 -2.16 -18.89
N ILE A 158 -0.88 -1.08 -19.21
CA ILE A 158 -2.35 -1.10 -19.24
C ILE A 158 -2.95 -1.74 -20.50
N ASN A 159 -2.26 -1.70 -21.64
CA ASN A 159 -2.81 -2.15 -22.93
C ASN A 159 -2.35 -3.57 -23.30
N ASP A 160 -1.11 -3.91 -22.99
CA ASP A 160 -0.51 -5.17 -23.45
C ASP A 160 -0.85 -6.32 -22.50
N PHE A 161 -1.11 -6.04 -21.22
CA PHE A 161 -1.38 -7.03 -20.19
C PHE A 161 -2.85 -7.06 -19.73
N PRO A 162 -3.35 -8.22 -19.26
CA PRO A 162 -4.61 -8.28 -18.54
C PRO A 162 -4.51 -7.53 -17.20
N SER A 163 -5.63 -7.00 -16.72
CA SER A 163 -5.72 -6.39 -15.39
C SER A 163 -6.52 -7.28 -14.42
N ARG A 164 -6.39 -7.04 -13.12
CA ARG A 164 -7.28 -7.56 -12.07
C ARG A 164 -7.65 -6.42 -11.13
N GLU A 165 -8.82 -6.50 -10.50
CA GLU A 165 -9.36 -5.48 -9.60
C GLU A 165 -10.02 -6.13 -8.38
N PHE A 166 -9.53 -5.86 -7.16
CA PHE A 166 -10.05 -6.43 -5.91
C PHE A 166 -9.75 -5.56 -4.68
N PRO A 167 -10.53 -5.71 -3.59
CA PRO A 167 -10.19 -5.12 -2.30
C PRO A 167 -8.95 -5.75 -1.67
N VAL A 168 -8.05 -4.91 -1.13
CA VAL A 168 -6.93 -5.35 -0.28
C VAL A 168 -6.81 -4.43 0.92
N THR A 169 -6.66 -5.04 2.10
CA THR A 169 -6.32 -4.33 3.34
C THR A 169 -4.81 -4.22 3.46
N LEU A 170 -4.30 -3.00 3.46
CA LEU A 170 -2.90 -2.70 3.71
C LEU A 170 -2.71 -2.44 5.21
N VAL A 171 -1.66 -3.02 5.79
CA VAL A 171 -1.33 -2.84 7.20
C VAL A 171 0.16 -2.51 7.35
N CYS A 172 0.48 -1.46 8.10
CA CYS A 172 1.86 -1.19 8.48
C CYS A 172 2.34 -2.20 9.53
N ALA A 173 3.57 -2.73 9.39
CA ALA A 173 4.19 -3.55 10.45
C ALA A 173 4.30 -2.81 11.80
N GLY A 174 4.26 -1.47 11.77
CA GLY A 174 4.25 -0.63 12.95
C GLY A 174 2.87 -0.35 13.55
N ASN A 175 1.78 -0.89 13.00
CA ASN A 175 0.44 -0.68 13.56
C ASN A 175 0.43 -1.01 15.05
N ARG A 176 -0.19 -0.16 15.87
CA ARG A 176 -0.26 -0.26 17.34
C ARG A 176 1.07 -0.14 18.09
N ARG A 177 2.16 0.32 17.45
CA ARG A 177 3.47 0.52 18.13
C ARG A 177 3.37 1.43 19.35
N LYS A 178 2.45 2.42 19.37
CA LYS A 178 2.26 3.29 20.52
C LYS A 178 1.99 2.50 21.81
N GLU A 179 1.24 1.40 21.74
CA GLU A 179 0.96 0.55 22.90
C GLU A 179 2.25 -0.07 23.48
N GLN A 180 3.17 -0.51 22.62
CA GLN A 180 4.48 -1.01 23.06
C GLN A 180 5.35 0.11 23.66
N ASN A 181 5.33 1.29 23.04
CA ASN A 181 6.09 2.45 23.52
C ASN A 181 5.62 2.96 24.89
N MET A 182 4.37 2.70 25.29
CA MET A 182 3.90 2.96 26.66
C MET A 182 4.53 2.04 27.71
N ILE A 183 5.08 0.89 27.31
CA ILE A 183 5.78 -0.06 28.19
C ILE A 183 7.29 0.21 28.17
N LYS A 184 7.89 0.24 26.97
CA LYS A 184 9.31 0.54 26.75
C LYS A 184 9.47 1.29 25.43
N GLN A 185 10.03 2.50 25.51
CA GLN A 185 10.21 3.36 24.34
C GLN A 185 11.11 2.71 23.28
N SER A 186 10.60 2.62 22.04
CA SER A 186 11.35 2.22 20.85
C SER A 186 11.72 3.42 19.96
N ILE A 187 12.48 3.16 18.90
CA ILE A 187 12.98 4.18 17.93
C ILE A 187 11.90 4.53 16.88
N GLY A 188 10.81 3.76 16.78
CA GLY A 188 9.78 3.94 15.74
C GLY A 188 8.63 4.88 16.12
N PHE A 189 7.92 5.39 15.11
CA PHE A 189 6.76 6.28 15.29
C PHE A 189 5.65 5.64 16.13
N ASN A 190 4.96 6.46 16.91
CA ASN A 190 3.83 6.11 17.77
C ASN A 190 2.54 5.91 16.97
N TRP A 191 2.51 4.96 16.04
CA TRP A 191 1.26 4.53 15.40
C TRP A 191 0.26 4.08 16.46
N GLY A 192 -0.93 4.66 16.41
CA GLY A 192 -2.11 4.13 17.07
C GLY A 192 -2.60 2.88 16.32
N ALA A 193 -3.90 2.65 16.42
CA ALA A 193 -4.56 1.49 15.84
C ALA A 193 -5.13 1.77 14.43
N SER A 194 -4.62 2.77 13.71
CA SER A 194 -5.15 3.18 12.39
C SER A 194 -4.11 3.14 11.28
N ALA A 195 -2.98 2.46 11.48
CA ALA A 195 -2.01 2.16 10.44
C ALA A 195 -2.49 1.00 9.52
N VAL A 196 -3.78 1.03 9.18
CA VAL A 196 -4.53 0.04 8.41
C VAL A 196 -5.56 0.75 7.55
N SER A 197 -5.69 0.33 6.29
CA SER A 197 -6.70 0.87 5.37
C SER A 197 -7.00 -0.14 4.28
N THR A 198 -8.25 -0.18 3.80
CA THR A 198 -8.70 -1.11 2.78
C THR A 198 -9.11 -0.33 1.54
N SER A 199 -8.61 -0.72 0.37
CA SER A 199 -8.97 -0.09 -0.90
C SER A 199 -9.18 -1.15 -1.98
N VAL A 200 -9.93 -0.80 -3.01
CA VAL A 200 -10.01 -1.59 -4.24
C VAL A 200 -8.83 -1.20 -5.13
N TRP A 201 -7.99 -2.17 -5.48
CA TRP A 201 -6.80 -1.95 -6.27
C TRP A 201 -6.97 -2.56 -7.65
N ARG A 202 -6.62 -1.83 -8.71
CA ARG A 202 -6.55 -2.36 -10.08
C ARG A 202 -5.14 -2.32 -10.60
N GLY A 203 -4.70 -3.42 -11.20
CA GLY A 203 -3.32 -3.59 -11.65
C GLY A 203 -3.10 -4.76 -12.58
N VAL A 204 -1.86 -4.87 -13.07
CA VAL A 204 -1.41 -6.02 -13.87
C VAL A 204 -0.88 -7.13 -12.95
N PRO A 205 -1.30 -8.40 -13.10
CA PRO A 205 -0.72 -9.50 -12.33
C PRO A 205 0.80 -9.62 -12.52
N LEU A 206 1.57 -9.58 -11.43
CA LEU A 206 3.04 -9.67 -11.43
C LEU A 206 3.51 -10.92 -12.17
N ARG A 207 2.87 -12.05 -11.90
CA ARG A 207 3.15 -13.34 -12.54
C ARG A 207 3.10 -13.27 -14.06
N THR A 208 2.16 -12.52 -14.64
CA THR A 208 2.02 -12.38 -16.09
C THR A 208 3.19 -11.57 -16.67
N VAL A 209 3.61 -10.51 -15.98
CA VAL A 209 4.79 -9.71 -16.36
C VAL A 209 6.06 -10.56 -16.32
N LEU A 210 6.29 -11.30 -15.24
CA LEU A 210 7.46 -12.17 -15.09
C LEU A 210 7.50 -13.28 -16.15
N LYS A 211 6.34 -13.90 -16.45
CA LYS A 211 6.22 -14.90 -17.52
C LYS A 211 6.47 -14.31 -18.91
N ARG A 212 5.99 -13.08 -19.17
CA ARG A 212 6.20 -12.38 -20.44
C ARG A 212 7.69 -12.14 -20.72
N CYS A 213 8.48 -11.86 -19.68
CA CYS A 213 9.94 -11.72 -19.76
C CYS A 213 10.69 -13.07 -19.74
N GLY A 214 9.98 -14.19 -19.59
CA GLY A 214 10.56 -15.53 -19.55
C GLY A 214 11.44 -15.75 -18.32
N ILE A 215 10.90 -15.48 -17.12
CA ILE A 215 11.58 -15.77 -15.83
C ILE A 215 12.19 -17.19 -15.81
N TYR A 216 13.45 -17.30 -15.37
CA TYR A 216 14.11 -18.59 -15.24
C TYR A 216 13.51 -19.44 -14.11
N ASN A 217 13.81 -20.73 -14.14
CA ASN A 217 13.37 -21.65 -13.10
C ASN A 217 14.34 -21.62 -11.89
N ARG A 218 13.93 -22.27 -10.80
CA ARG A 218 14.69 -22.38 -9.54
C ARG A 218 16.08 -23.01 -9.73
N LYS A 219 16.21 -24.00 -10.63
CA LYS A 219 17.49 -24.69 -10.91
C LYS A 219 18.52 -23.77 -11.57
N SER A 220 18.05 -22.75 -12.29
CA SER A 220 18.89 -21.69 -12.87
C SER A 220 19.17 -20.54 -11.89
N GLY A 221 18.86 -20.72 -10.59
CA GLY A 221 19.14 -19.74 -9.54
C GLY A 221 18.12 -18.61 -9.42
N ALA A 222 17.00 -18.62 -10.14
CA ALA A 222 15.94 -17.63 -9.91
C ALA A 222 15.21 -18.00 -8.61
N LEU A 223 15.56 -17.36 -7.49
CA LEU A 223 15.02 -17.69 -6.16
C LEU A 223 14.20 -16.55 -5.55
N TYR A 224 14.51 -15.30 -5.92
CA TYR A 224 13.86 -14.12 -5.39
C TYR A 224 13.41 -13.17 -6.50
N VAL A 225 12.39 -12.37 -6.19
CA VAL A 225 11.94 -11.23 -6.99
C VAL A 225 12.09 -9.99 -6.12
N CYS A 226 13.07 -9.16 -6.47
CA CYS A 226 13.35 -7.89 -5.81
C CYS A 226 12.55 -6.76 -6.47
N PHE A 227 12.06 -5.85 -5.65
CA PHE A 227 11.35 -4.64 -6.06
C PHE A 227 12.14 -3.42 -5.60
N GLU A 228 12.31 -2.44 -6.47
CA GLU A 228 13.02 -1.18 -6.20
C GLU A 228 12.14 0.01 -6.57
N GLY A 229 12.01 0.96 -5.65
CA GLY A 229 11.31 2.24 -5.84
C GLY A 229 12.19 3.30 -6.50
N ALA A 230 11.64 4.49 -6.75
CA ALA A 230 12.37 5.64 -7.31
C ALA A 230 13.00 6.56 -6.27
N GLU A 231 12.65 6.39 -4.99
CA GLU A 231 13.05 7.31 -3.92
C GLU A 231 14.54 7.23 -3.64
N GLU A 232 15.20 8.36 -3.43
CA GLU A 232 16.55 8.42 -2.86
C GLU A 232 16.41 8.67 -1.35
N LEU A 233 16.80 7.70 -0.53
CA LEU A 233 16.56 7.72 0.91
C LEU A 233 17.88 7.73 1.71
N PRO A 234 17.90 8.34 2.90
CA PRO A 234 19.13 8.48 3.68
C PRO A 234 19.65 7.15 4.26
N GLY A 235 18.81 6.12 4.36
CA GLY A 235 19.21 4.80 4.87
C GLY A 235 20.24 4.13 3.97
N GLY A 236 21.15 3.35 4.55
CA GLY A 236 22.16 2.61 3.80
C GLY A 236 23.21 3.46 3.09
N GLY A 237 23.38 4.73 3.47
CA GLY A 237 24.33 5.63 2.83
C GLY A 237 23.81 6.26 1.52
N GLY A 238 22.49 6.39 1.37
CA GLY A 238 21.87 6.86 0.12
C GLY A 238 21.40 5.68 -0.73
N SER A 239 20.37 4.98 -0.26
CA SER A 239 19.82 3.82 -0.96
C SER A 239 18.36 4.04 -1.33
N LYS A 240 17.92 3.34 -2.38
CA LYS A 240 16.52 3.31 -2.77
C LYS A 240 15.74 2.38 -1.84
N TYR A 241 14.44 2.68 -1.69
CA TYR A 241 13.55 1.73 -1.04
C TYR A 241 13.49 0.44 -1.87
N GLY A 242 13.79 -0.68 -1.23
CA GLY A 242 13.77 -1.97 -1.88
C GLY A 242 13.50 -3.11 -0.91
N THR A 243 12.94 -4.18 -1.45
CA THR A 243 12.67 -5.42 -0.73
C THR A 243 12.55 -6.56 -1.74
N SER A 244 12.37 -7.78 -1.25
CA SER A 244 12.10 -8.92 -2.12
C SER A 244 11.08 -9.87 -1.53
N ILE A 245 10.54 -10.73 -2.39
CA ILE A 245 9.77 -11.92 -2.03
C ILE A 245 10.39 -13.14 -2.71
N MET A 246 10.02 -14.34 -2.24
CA MET A 246 10.43 -15.58 -2.91
C MET A 246 9.80 -15.66 -4.30
N ARG A 247 10.52 -16.25 -5.26
CA ARG A 247 10.03 -16.50 -6.62
C ARG A 247 8.74 -17.33 -6.59
N GLU A 248 8.67 -18.31 -5.71
CA GLU A 248 7.52 -19.19 -5.55
C GLU A 248 6.28 -18.36 -5.20
N VAL A 249 6.35 -17.44 -4.24
CA VAL A 249 5.29 -16.49 -3.90
C VAL A 249 4.92 -15.60 -5.09
N ALA A 250 5.91 -15.07 -5.82
CA ALA A 250 5.68 -14.19 -6.96
C ALA A 250 5.00 -14.87 -8.17
N LEU A 251 5.11 -16.20 -8.28
CA LEU A 251 4.56 -17.00 -9.38
C LEU A 251 3.36 -17.87 -8.97
N ASP A 252 3.02 -17.86 -7.68
CA ASP A 252 1.87 -18.55 -7.14
C ASP A 252 0.59 -17.96 -7.73
N PRO A 253 -0.19 -18.73 -8.49
CA PRO A 253 -1.42 -18.22 -9.08
C PRO A 253 -2.56 -17.98 -8.07
N SER A 254 -2.50 -18.53 -6.85
CA SER A 254 -3.50 -18.22 -5.80
C SER A 254 -3.21 -16.89 -5.10
N ARG A 255 -2.00 -16.33 -5.31
CA ARG A 255 -1.61 -15.05 -4.73
C ARG A 255 -1.86 -13.94 -5.74
N ASP A 256 -2.79 -13.06 -5.40
CA ASP A 256 -3.22 -11.94 -6.24
C ASP A 256 -2.24 -10.76 -6.19
N ILE A 257 -0.99 -11.00 -6.60
CA ILE A 257 0.05 -9.97 -6.60
C ILE A 257 -0.05 -9.14 -7.88
N ILE A 258 -0.23 -7.83 -7.73
CA ILE A 258 -0.39 -6.90 -8.85
C ILE A 258 0.58 -5.73 -8.82
N LEU A 259 0.96 -5.27 -10.02
CA LEU A 259 1.45 -3.92 -10.28
C LEU A 259 0.23 -3.01 -10.39
N ALA A 260 -0.18 -2.43 -9.27
CA ALA A 260 -1.36 -1.56 -9.19
C ALA A 260 -1.07 -0.18 -9.76
N TYR A 261 -2.01 0.34 -10.55
CA TYR A 261 -1.99 1.69 -11.12
C TYR A 261 -3.30 2.47 -10.86
N MET A 262 -4.30 1.84 -10.23
CA MET A 262 -5.50 2.51 -9.71
C MET A 262 -5.83 2.07 -8.29
N GLN A 263 -6.47 2.96 -7.55
CA GLN A 263 -6.98 2.79 -6.19
C GLN A 263 -8.38 3.40 -6.13
N ASN A 264 -9.37 2.63 -5.69
CA ASN A 264 -10.78 3.01 -5.60
C ASN A 264 -11.35 3.62 -6.91
N GLY A 265 -10.94 3.07 -8.06
CA GLY A 265 -11.47 3.49 -9.36
C GLY A 265 -10.81 4.74 -9.98
N ASP A 266 -9.85 5.37 -9.31
CA ASP A 266 -9.03 6.47 -9.84
C ASP A 266 -7.54 6.07 -9.92
N VAL A 267 -6.75 6.79 -10.70
CA VAL A 267 -5.28 6.63 -10.68
C VAL A 267 -4.71 6.88 -9.29
N LEU A 268 -3.61 6.20 -8.97
CA LEU A 268 -2.95 6.34 -7.67
C LEU A 268 -2.69 7.81 -7.33
N SER A 269 -2.83 8.16 -6.05
CA SER A 269 -2.34 9.44 -5.56
C SER A 269 -0.80 9.44 -5.46
N PRO A 270 -0.14 10.61 -5.43
CA PRO A 270 1.31 10.69 -5.21
C PRO A 270 1.79 9.93 -3.97
N ASP A 271 1.14 10.13 -2.82
CA ASP A 271 1.49 9.46 -1.54
C ASP A 271 1.31 7.93 -1.59
N HIS A 272 0.43 7.44 -2.46
CA HIS A 272 0.15 6.02 -2.62
C HIS A 272 0.83 5.39 -3.84
N GLY A 273 1.87 6.04 -4.39
CA GLY A 273 2.78 5.39 -5.34
C GLY A 273 2.49 5.66 -6.80
N PHE A 274 1.83 6.77 -7.15
CA PHE A 274 1.65 7.17 -8.55
C PHE A 274 2.96 7.14 -9.34
N PRO A 275 3.01 6.51 -10.53
CA PRO A 275 1.88 5.94 -11.26
C PRO A 275 1.68 4.43 -11.05
N VAL A 276 2.61 3.74 -10.38
CA VAL A 276 2.55 2.29 -10.19
C VAL A 276 3.23 1.84 -8.90
N ARG A 277 2.61 0.88 -8.21
CA ARG A 277 3.15 0.22 -7.01
C ARG A 277 2.93 -1.29 -7.04
N ILE A 278 3.64 -2.01 -6.19
CA ILE A 278 3.31 -3.40 -5.87
C ILE A 278 2.20 -3.45 -4.81
N ILE A 279 1.27 -4.40 -4.96
CA ILE A 279 0.30 -4.83 -3.95
C ILE A 279 0.43 -6.34 -3.77
N ILE A 280 0.55 -6.79 -2.51
CA ILE A 280 0.70 -8.20 -2.12
C ILE A 280 -0.30 -8.48 -1.01
N PRO A 281 -1.46 -9.09 -1.30
CA PRO A 281 -2.44 -9.44 -0.26
C PRO A 281 -1.82 -10.23 0.90
N GLY A 282 -2.31 -9.99 2.13
CA GLY A 282 -1.85 -10.67 3.35
C GLY A 282 -0.45 -10.26 3.86
N PHE A 283 0.33 -9.51 3.09
CA PHE A 283 1.68 -9.07 3.49
C PHE A 283 1.65 -7.72 4.21
N ILE A 284 2.68 -7.46 5.02
CA ILE A 284 2.90 -6.11 5.55
C ILE A 284 3.12 -5.10 4.41
N GLY A 285 2.66 -3.87 4.62
CA GLY A 285 2.81 -2.79 3.64
C GLY A 285 4.26 -2.48 3.26
N GLY A 286 5.25 -2.84 4.10
CA GLY A 286 6.67 -2.71 3.78
C GLY A 286 7.16 -3.59 2.62
N ARG A 287 6.39 -4.61 2.21
CA ARG A 287 6.72 -5.40 1.00
C ARG A 287 6.10 -4.83 -0.28
N MET A 288 5.19 -3.86 -0.15
CA MET A 288 4.38 -3.29 -1.23
C MET A 288 5.01 -1.99 -1.76
N VAL A 289 6.17 -2.12 -2.43
CA VAL A 289 6.98 -0.99 -2.92
C VAL A 289 6.17 -0.01 -3.76
N LYS A 290 6.19 1.26 -3.37
CA LYS A 290 5.59 2.40 -4.10
C LYS A 290 6.58 2.96 -5.10
N TRP A 291 6.05 3.71 -6.08
CA TRP A 291 6.87 4.35 -7.12
C TRP A 291 7.82 3.34 -7.76
N LEU A 292 7.27 2.19 -8.17
CA LEU A 292 8.04 1.04 -8.61
C LEU A 292 8.81 1.37 -9.90
N LYS A 293 10.12 1.11 -9.88
CA LYS A 293 11.02 1.32 -11.03
C LYS A 293 11.60 0.02 -11.56
N ARG A 294 11.93 -0.94 -10.70
CA ARG A 294 12.60 -2.17 -11.12
C ARG A 294 12.02 -3.40 -10.42
N ILE A 295 11.93 -4.46 -11.21
CA ILE A 295 11.63 -5.83 -10.79
C ILE A 295 12.83 -6.68 -11.23
N ILE A 296 13.55 -7.26 -10.28
CA ILE A 296 14.82 -7.93 -10.55
C ILE A 296 14.71 -9.36 -10.06
N VAL A 297 14.88 -10.33 -10.95
CA VAL A 297 14.90 -11.75 -10.57
C VAL A 297 16.33 -12.15 -10.20
N THR A 298 16.54 -12.66 -9.00
CA THR A 298 17.88 -12.84 -8.41
C THR A 298 18.02 -14.18 -7.69
N PRO A 299 19.28 -14.64 -7.44
CA PRO A 299 19.55 -15.79 -6.58
C PRO A 299 19.53 -15.47 -5.09
N GLN A 300 19.70 -14.19 -4.70
CA GLN A 300 19.64 -13.73 -3.32
C GLN A 300 18.48 -12.74 -3.14
N GLN A 301 18.00 -12.63 -1.90
CA GLN A 301 17.05 -11.60 -1.50
C GLN A 301 17.63 -10.19 -1.71
N SER A 302 16.78 -9.18 -1.64
CA SER A 302 17.20 -7.78 -1.79
C SER A 302 18.32 -7.41 -0.82
N ASP A 303 19.31 -6.70 -1.33
CA ASP A 303 20.42 -6.09 -0.60
C ASP A 303 20.10 -4.70 -0.05
N SER A 304 18.87 -4.20 -0.25
CA SER A 304 18.44 -2.90 0.24
C SER A 304 18.57 -2.82 1.77
N TYR A 305 19.08 -1.69 2.27
CA TYR A 305 19.11 -1.39 3.70
C TYR A 305 17.74 -1.60 4.35
N TYR A 306 16.66 -1.19 3.69
CA TYR A 306 15.30 -1.32 4.20
C TYR A 306 14.76 -2.75 4.22
N HIS A 307 15.42 -3.69 3.53
CA HIS A 307 15.10 -5.11 3.59
C HIS A 307 15.71 -5.79 4.84
N TYR A 308 16.86 -5.31 5.30
CA TYR A 308 17.56 -5.84 6.47
C TYR A 308 17.27 -5.07 7.75
N ASN A 309 17.47 -3.75 7.74
CA ASN A 309 17.43 -2.88 8.91
C ASN A 309 16.05 -2.25 9.18
N ASP A 310 14.97 -2.86 8.67
CA ASP A 310 13.59 -2.47 8.93
C ASP A 310 12.68 -3.72 8.85
N ASN A 311 11.45 -3.61 9.37
CA ASN A 311 10.40 -4.63 9.23
C ASN A 311 10.81 -6.06 9.65
N ARG A 312 11.35 -6.18 10.87
CA ARG A 312 11.65 -7.45 11.56
C ARG A 312 11.05 -7.48 12.96
N VAL A 313 10.64 -8.66 13.43
CA VAL A 313 10.30 -8.89 14.84
C VAL A 313 11.45 -9.63 15.49
N LEU A 314 12.31 -8.90 16.18
CA LEU A 314 13.43 -9.48 16.92
C LEU A 314 12.94 -10.03 18.29
N PRO A 315 13.66 -10.99 18.90
CA PRO A 315 13.34 -11.44 20.25
C PRO A 315 13.35 -10.29 21.26
N SER A 316 12.49 -10.35 22.29
CA SER A 316 12.25 -9.24 23.22
C SER A 316 13.48 -8.78 24.03
N HIS A 317 14.50 -9.62 24.16
CA HIS A 317 15.77 -9.28 24.82
C HIS A 317 16.75 -8.54 23.91
N VAL A 318 16.48 -8.47 22.60
CA VAL A 318 17.33 -7.82 21.61
C VAL A 318 16.92 -6.37 21.43
N ASP A 319 17.75 -5.45 21.90
CA ASP A 319 17.60 -4.01 21.63
C ASP A 319 18.38 -3.59 20.38
N ALA A 320 18.37 -2.29 20.07
CA ALA A 320 18.98 -1.77 18.84
C ALA A 320 20.52 -1.89 18.82
N GLU A 321 21.15 -1.80 20.00
CA GLU A 321 22.60 -1.91 20.16
C GLU A 321 23.02 -3.36 19.92
N LEU A 322 22.37 -4.31 20.61
CA LEU A 322 22.61 -5.73 20.42
C LEU A 322 22.28 -6.18 19.00
N ALA A 323 21.17 -5.69 18.43
CA ALA A 323 20.78 -6.00 17.07
C ALA A 323 21.86 -5.64 16.04
N SER A 324 22.55 -4.52 16.27
CA SER A 324 23.63 -4.04 15.41
C SER A 324 24.95 -4.77 15.69
N ALA A 325 25.30 -4.97 16.96
CA ALA A 325 26.55 -5.63 17.37
C ALA A 325 26.62 -7.10 16.93
N GLU A 326 25.50 -7.82 16.95
CA GLU A 326 25.43 -9.25 16.65
C GLU A 326 24.72 -9.58 15.34
N ALA A 327 24.58 -8.58 14.45
CA ALA A 327 24.01 -8.76 13.11
C ALA A 327 22.61 -9.42 13.08
N TRP A 328 21.77 -9.16 14.08
CA TRP A 328 20.40 -9.71 14.15
C TRP A 328 19.53 -9.30 12.96
N TRP A 329 19.79 -8.13 12.38
CA TRP A 329 19.13 -7.65 11.16
C TRP A 329 19.33 -8.56 9.94
N TYR A 330 20.30 -9.47 9.97
CA TYR A 330 20.61 -10.38 8.85
C TYR A 330 20.10 -11.81 9.05
N LYS A 331 19.49 -12.10 10.20
CA LYS A 331 18.89 -13.40 10.51
C LYS A 331 17.50 -13.51 9.87
N ALA A 332 17.38 -14.38 8.86
CA ALA A 332 16.22 -14.45 7.98
C ALA A 332 14.91 -14.80 8.70
N GLU A 333 14.97 -15.54 9.79
CA GLU A 333 13.81 -16.00 10.56
C GLU A 333 12.99 -14.87 11.22
N TYR A 334 13.56 -13.67 11.35
CA TYR A 334 12.87 -12.51 11.94
C TYR A 334 12.25 -11.58 10.89
N ILE A 335 12.37 -11.89 9.60
CA ILE A 335 11.78 -11.09 8.54
C ILE A 335 10.25 -11.16 8.60
N ILE A 336 9.58 -10.01 8.51
CA ILE A 336 8.12 -9.98 8.41
C ILE A 336 7.72 -10.01 6.94
N ASN A 337 6.96 -11.01 6.52
CA ASN A 337 6.31 -11.04 5.22
C ASN A 337 4.81 -10.94 5.42
N GLU A 338 4.20 -12.04 5.85
CA GLU A 338 2.78 -12.13 6.17
C GLU A 338 2.46 -11.45 7.50
N LEU A 339 1.26 -10.89 7.59
CA LEU A 339 0.72 -10.28 8.80
C LEU A 339 0.34 -11.38 9.80
N ASN A 340 0.52 -11.10 11.09
CA ASN A 340 -0.12 -11.91 12.14
C ASN A 340 -1.60 -11.54 12.27
N ILE A 341 -2.35 -12.37 13.00
CA ILE A 341 -3.72 -12.06 13.40
C ILE A 341 -3.75 -10.81 14.30
N ASN A 342 -4.68 -9.90 14.04
CA ASN A 342 -4.91 -8.71 14.84
C ASN A 342 -6.39 -8.34 14.87
N SER A 343 -6.80 -7.68 15.95
CA SER A 343 -8.13 -7.08 16.07
C SER A 343 -8.09 -5.88 16.99
N VAL A 344 -8.98 -4.91 16.75
CA VAL A 344 -9.09 -3.67 17.52
C VAL A 344 -10.56 -3.36 17.78
N ILE A 345 -10.87 -3.05 19.05
CA ILE A 345 -12.16 -2.47 19.44
C ILE A 345 -12.12 -0.98 19.16
N THR A 346 -13.17 -0.47 18.53
CA THR A 346 -13.31 0.92 18.08
C THR A 346 -14.53 1.63 18.68
N SER A 347 -15.52 0.85 19.13
CA SER A 347 -16.67 1.29 19.90
C SER A 347 -16.91 0.32 21.05
N PRO A 348 -16.95 0.77 22.32
CA PRO A 348 -16.76 2.16 22.74
C PRO A 348 -15.34 2.65 22.46
N SER A 349 -15.25 3.95 22.16
CA SER A 349 -13.98 4.62 21.92
C SER A 349 -13.28 5.00 23.22
N HIS A 350 -12.00 5.36 23.13
CA HIS A 350 -11.23 5.78 24.29
C HIS A 350 -11.91 6.97 25.00
N ASP A 351 -12.11 6.82 26.30
CA ASP A 351 -12.83 7.76 27.18
C ASP A 351 -14.29 8.05 26.79
N GLU A 352 -14.93 7.18 25.98
CA GLU A 352 -16.36 7.28 25.73
C GLU A 352 -17.17 7.04 26.99
N ILE A 353 -18.01 8.00 27.36
CA ILE A 353 -18.91 7.91 28.50
C ILE A 353 -20.24 7.32 28.03
N LEU A 354 -20.57 6.12 28.52
CA LEU A 354 -21.86 5.48 28.29
C LEU A 354 -22.81 5.80 29.44
N PRO A 355 -23.84 6.65 29.26
CA PRO A 355 -24.75 7.00 30.34
C PRO A 355 -25.61 5.79 30.70
N ILE A 356 -25.79 5.53 31.99
CA ILE A 356 -26.69 4.48 32.51
C ILE A 356 -27.96 5.15 33.02
N ASN A 357 -29.06 5.03 32.27
CA ASN A 357 -30.37 5.58 32.62
C ASN A 357 -31.50 4.68 32.09
N SER A 358 -32.75 5.01 32.40
CA SER A 358 -33.92 4.18 32.07
C SER A 358 -34.09 3.89 30.56
N TYR A 359 -33.51 4.72 29.68
CA TYR A 359 -33.52 4.51 28.23
C TYR A 359 -32.34 3.63 27.78
N THR A 360 -31.12 3.92 28.23
CA THR A 360 -29.93 3.18 27.80
C THR A 360 -29.84 1.79 28.41
N THR A 361 -30.45 1.53 29.57
CA THR A 361 -30.54 0.17 30.13
C THR A 361 -31.51 -0.74 29.36
N GLN A 362 -32.35 -0.17 28.49
CA GLN A 362 -33.27 -0.92 27.63
C GLN A 362 -32.72 -1.12 26.21
N THR A 363 -31.59 -0.50 25.87
CA THR A 363 -31.02 -0.54 24.51
C THR A 363 -29.61 -1.16 24.55
N PRO A 364 -29.33 -2.23 23.78
CA PRO A 364 -27.98 -2.80 23.73
C PRO A 364 -26.98 -1.80 23.13
N TYR A 365 -25.77 -1.77 23.70
CA TYR A 365 -24.65 -1.04 23.10
C TYR A 365 -23.93 -1.92 22.08
N LEU A 366 -23.85 -1.45 20.84
CA LEU A 366 -23.19 -2.20 19.76
C LEU A 366 -21.67 -2.00 19.81
N LEU A 367 -20.95 -3.03 20.25
CA LEU A 367 -19.49 -3.07 20.14
C LEU A 367 -19.07 -3.21 18.67
N LYS A 368 -18.06 -2.45 18.27
CA LYS A 368 -17.53 -2.45 16.89
C LYS A 368 -16.03 -2.54 16.90
N GLY A 369 -15.48 -3.12 15.85
CA GLY A 369 -14.05 -3.25 15.66
C GLY A 369 -13.69 -3.62 14.24
N TYR A 370 -12.40 -3.83 14.02
CA TYR A 370 -11.90 -4.52 12.84
C TYR A 370 -11.02 -5.69 13.27
N ALA A 371 -10.86 -6.66 12.38
CA ALA A 371 -9.89 -7.73 12.51
C ALA A 371 -9.27 -8.02 11.14
N TYR A 372 -8.03 -8.50 11.14
CA TYR A 372 -7.34 -8.94 9.95
C TYR A 372 -6.33 -10.05 10.30
N SER A 373 -5.89 -10.77 9.28
CA SER A 373 -4.77 -11.70 9.34
C SER A 373 -4.01 -11.66 8.02
N GLY A 374 -2.78 -12.17 8.02
CA GLY A 374 -2.10 -12.56 6.78
C GLY A 374 -2.71 -13.83 6.18
N GLU A 375 -2.07 -14.36 5.15
CA GLU A 375 -2.45 -15.64 4.54
C GLU A 375 -2.12 -16.83 5.47
N PHE A 376 -2.91 -17.90 5.36
CA PHE A 376 -2.69 -19.20 6.00
C PHE A 376 -2.28 -20.24 4.96
#